data_AF-A0A9E1TPD1-F1
#
_entry.id   AF-A0A9E1TPD1-F1
#
_cell.length_a   1.000
_cell.length_b   1.000
_cell.length_c   1.000
_cell.angle_alpha   90.00
_cell.angle_beta   90.00
_cell.angle_gamma   90.00
#
_symmetry.space_group_name_H-M   'P 1'
#
loop_
_entity.id
_entity.type
_entity.pdbx_description
1 polymer ?
#
loop_
_entity_poly.entity_id
_entity_poly.type
_entity_poly.pdbx_seq_one_letter_code
_entity_poly.pdbx_strand_id
1 'polypeptide(L)'
;RARARETSRFHDTRLEPLLRGCFAHVAPATRDLEIVSANLSLLEKRLGQLALMVAPSPLLFGDQLTITDCGFVPSFALMKTLSGVFDFDLKMPQKLADYESALTAHPSVAAHNTAYYAALEAWVASKFA
;
A
#
# COMPACT_ATOMS: atom_id res chain seq x y z
N ARG A 1 16.02 8.90 -13.41
CA ARG A 1 16.17 9.71 -12.16
C ARG A 1 14.97 10.62 -11.87
N ALA A 2 14.51 11.48 -12.78
CA ALA A 2 13.35 12.36 -12.53
C ALA A 2 12.05 11.59 -12.25
N ARG A 3 11.69 10.63 -13.11
CA ARG A 3 10.52 9.75 -12.91
C ARG A 3 10.54 9.00 -11.57
N ALA A 4 11.69 8.44 -11.18
CA ALA A 4 11.84 7.76 -9.89
C ALA A 4 11.53 8.67 -8.68
N ARG A 5 11.91 9.94 -8.75
CA ARG A 5 11.58 10.92 -7.71
C ARG A 5 10.12 11.30 -7.75
N GLU A 6 9.55 11.51 -8.93
CA GLU A 6 8.13 11.79 -9.11
C GLU A 6 7.26 10.66 -8.54
N THR A 7 7.54 9.39 -8.89
CA THR A 7 6.82 8.22 -8.36
C THR A 7 6.95 8.10 -6.85
N SER A 8 8.15 8.30 -6.29
CA SER A 8 8.36 8.31 -4.84
C SER A 8 7.56 9.43 -4.16
N ARG A 9 7.55 10.64 -4.71
CA ARG A 9 6.77 11.75 -4.15
C ARG A 9 5.27 11.54 -4.30
N PHE A 10 4.82 10.92 -5.39
CA PHE A 10 3.43 10.56 -5.56
C PHE A 10 3.01 9.57 -4.46
N HIS A 11 3.81 8.54 -4.20
CA HIS A 11 3.58 7.62 -3.09
C HIS A 11 3.45 8.36 -1.75
N ASP A 12 4.46 9.15 -1.37
CA ASP A 12 4.55 9.78 -0.05
C ASP A 12 3.47 10.84 0.19
N THR A 13 2.96 11.47 -0.88
CA THR A 13 2.01 12.59 -0.75
C THR A 13 0.57 12.22 -1.12
N ARG A 14 0.36 11.12 -1.86
CA ARG A 14 -0.96 10.76 -2.40
C ARG A 14 -1.44 9.38 -1.98
N LEU A 15 -0.57 8.46 -1.56
CA LEU A 15 -0.98 7.12 -1.12
C LEU A 15 -0.83 6.96 0.38
N GLU A 16 0.39 7.16 0.89
CA GLU A 16 0.72 6.94 2.30
C GLU A 16 -0.19 7.74 3.25
N PRO A 17 -0.50 9.03 3.00
CA PRO A 17 -1.37 9.79 3.90
C PRO A 17 -2.81 9.26 3.97
N LEU A 18 -3.31 8.67 2.88
CA LEU A 18 -4.66 8.09 2.85
C LEU A 18 -4.72 6.81 3.68
N LEU A 19 -3.68 5.97 3.58
CA LEU A 19 -3.55 4.78 4.43
C LEU A 19 -3.43 5.18 5.91
N ARG A 20 -2.54 6.14 6.21
CA ARG A 20 -2.32 6.65 7.57
C ARG A 20 -3.58 7.27 8.15
N GLY A 21 -4.38 7.95 7.33
CA GLY A 21 -5.67 8.51 7.73
C GLY A 21 -6.65 7.47 8.26
N CYS A 22 -6.53 6.20 7.87
CA CYS A 22 -7.38 5.12 8.37
C CYS A 22 -6.94 4.55 9.72
N PHE A 23 -5.71 4.84 10.19
CA PHE A 23 -5.13 4.16 11.36
C PHE A 23 -5.91 4.44 12.66
N ALA A 24 -6.42 5.66 12.82
CA ALA A 24 -7.22 6.05 13.98
C ALA A 24 -8.58 5.33 14.04
N HIS A 25 -9.01 4.70 12.94
CA HIS A 25 -10.33 4.09 12.80
C HIS A 25 -10.28 2.55 12.80
N VAL A 26 -9.09 1.96 12.95
CA VAL A 26 -8.92 0.50 13.04
C VAL A 26 -9.64 -0.05 14.27
N ALA A 27 -9.49 0.60 15.43
CA ALA A 27 -10.22 0.23 16.64
C ALA A 27 -11.72 0.54 16.47
N PRO A 28 -12.64 -0.40 16.77
CA PRO A 28 -14.08 -0.15 16.64
C PRO A 28 -14.58 1.05 17.45
N ALA A 29 -13.99 1.31 18.63
CA ALA A 29 -14.39 2.40 19.52
C ALA A 29 -14.18 3.82 18.93
N THR A 30 -13.23 3.97 18.00
CA THR A 30 -12.89 5.27 17.37
C THR A 30 -13.13 5.24 15.86
N ARG A 31 -13.85 4.23 15.37
CA ARG A 31 -14.09 4.04 13.94
C ARG A 31 -15.08 5.05 13.42
N ASP A 32 -14.64 5.78 12.40
CA ASP A 32 -15.49 6.63 11.59
C ASP A 32 -15.53 6.05 10.17
N LEU A 33 -16.67 5.47 9.80
CA LEU A 33 -16.84 4.82 8.50
C LEU A 33 -16.91 5.81 7.34
N GLU A 34 -17.30 7.06 7.59
CA GLU A 34 -17.33 8.09 6.56
C GLU A 34 -15.91 8.49 6.16
N ILE A 35 -15.05 8.73 7.15
CA ILE A 35 -13.63 9.05 6.92
C ILE A 35 -12.91 7.87 6.25
N VAL A 36 -13.12 6.64 6.73
CA VAL A 36 -12.54 5.44 6.13
C VAL A 36 -12.97 5.28 4.67
N SER A 37 -14.28 5.37 4.39
CA SER A 37 -14.80 5.22 3.03
C SER A 37 -14.27 6.30 2.09
N ALA A 38 -14.18 7.55 2.57
CA ALA A 38 -13.63 8.66 1.80
C ALA A 38 -12.14 8.45 1.45
N ASN A 39 -11.34 8.00 2.43
CA ASN A 39 -9.91 7.72 2.22
C ASN A 39 -9.69 6.55 1.26
N LEU A 40 -10.40 5.43 1.43
CA LEU A 40 -10.25 4.26 0.57
C LEU A 40 -10.76 4.54 -0.87
N SER A 41 -11.87 5.26 -1.03
CA SER A 41 -12.34 5.69 -2.35
C SER A 41 -11.35 6.63 -3.05
N LEU A 42 -10.70 7.53 -2.30
CA LEU A 42 -9.66 8.38 -2.87
C LEU A 42 -8.40 7.58 -3.19
N LEU A 43 -8.05 6.59 -2.36
CA LEU A 43 -6.90 5.72 -2.57
C LEU A 43 -7.03 4.96 -3.89
N GLU A 44 -8.18 4.36 -4.20
CA GLU A 44 -8.43 3.71 -5.49
C GLU A 44 -8.18 4.65 -6.68
N LYS A 45 -8.68 5.88 -6.59
CA LYS A 45 -8.44 6.91 -7.63
C LYS A 45 -6.96 7.21 -7.78
N ARG A 46 -6.20 7.26 -6.68
CA ARG A 46 -4.75 7.49 -6.71
C ARG A 46 -3.98 6.28 -7.23
N LEU A 47 -4.45 5.06 -6.97
CA LEU A 47 -3.89 3.85 -7.58
C LEU A 47 -4.11 3.83 -9.09
N GLY A 48 -5.29 4.26 -9.56
CA GLY A 48 -5.55 4.46 -10.99
C GLY A 48 -4.60 5.49 -11.62
N GLN A 49 -4.33 6.60 -10.94
CA GLN A 49 -3.35 7.60 -11.40
C GLN A 49 -1.92 7.07 -11.38
N LEU A 50 -1.50 6.39 -10.31
CA LEU A 50 -0.19 5.75 -10.23
C LEU A 50 -0.02 4.79 -11.40
N ALA A 51 -1.04 3.97 -11.67
CA ALA A 51 -1.03 3.07 -12.80
C ALA A 51 -0.74 3.85 -14.09
N LEU A 52 -1.39 4.98 -14.38
CA LEU A 52 -1.05 5.76 -15.58
C LEU A 52 0.39 6.30 -15.60
N MET A 53 0.99 6.56 -14.43
CA MET A 53 2.34 7.11 -14.31
C MET A 53 3.46 6.06 -14.46
N VAL A 54 3.18 4.78 -14.18
CA VAL A 54 4.20 3.73 -14.13
C VAL A 54 3.95 2.60 -15.13
N ALA A 55 5.04 1.97 -15.56
CA ALA A 55 5.04 0.76 -16.38
C ALA A 55 6.06 -0.23 -15.78
N PRO A 56 5.70 -0.90 -14.66
CA PRO A 56 6.62 -1.84 -14.00
C PRO A 56 6.97 -3.00 -14.94
N SER A 57 8.23 -3.43 -14.93
CA SER A 57 8.70 -4.58 -15.71
C SER A 57 10.06 -5.11 -15.20
N PRO A 58 10.09 -6.05 -14.25
CA PRO A 58 8.99 -6.43 -13.34
C PRO A 58 8.82 -5.45 -12.16
N LEU A 59 9.85 -4.67 -11.80
CA LEU A 59 9.82 -3.63 -10.76
C LEU A 59 9.64 -2.24 -11.40
N LEU A 60 9.54 -1.16 -10.60
CA LEU A 60 9.15 0.16 -11.11
C LEU A 60 10.06 0.71 -12.21
N PHE A 61 11.35 0.42 -12.15
CA PHE A 61 12.37 0.95 -13.08
C PHE A 61 13.28 -0.14 -13.66
N GLY A 62 12.79 -1.38 -13.77
CA GLY A 62 13.50 -2.50 -14.38
C GLY A 62 13.46 -3.76 -13.52
N ASP A 63 14.52 -4.56 -13.58
CA ASP A 63 14.72 -5.81 -12.85
C ASP A 63 15.46 -5.63 -11.51
N GLN A 64 16.08 -4.47 -11.30
CA GLN A 64 16.78 -4.14 -10.07
C GLN A 64 15.89 -3.36 -9.10
N LEU A 65 15.94 -3.72 -7.82
CA LEU A 65 15.34 -2.92 -6.76
C LEU A 65 15.93 -1.51 -6.73
N THR A 66 15.04 -0.53 -6.57
CA THR A 66 15.40 0.85 -6.33
C THR A 66 14.79 1.34 -5.02
N ILE A 67 15.30 2.46 -4.51
CA ILE A 67 14.72 3.09 -3.31
C ILE A 67 13.26 3.50 -3.50
N THR A 68 12.82 3.71 -4.74
CA THR A 68 11.42 4.03 -5.03
C THR A 68 10.50 2.81 -4.80
N ASP A 69 11.00 1.59 -4.97
CA ASP A 69 10.23 0.36 -4.72
C ASP A 69 10.02 0.12 -3.22
N CYS A 70 10.98 0.52 -2.37
CA CYS A 70 10.97 0.23 -0.93
C CYS A 70 9.73 0.73 -0.20
N GLY A 71 9.19 1.91 -0.58
CA GLY A 71 7.99 2.46 0.03
C GLY A 71 6.72 1.66 -0.27
N PHE A 72 6.68 0.94 -1.38
CA PHE A 72 5.50 0.19 -1.81
C PHE A 72 5.32 -1.12 -1.05
N VAL A 73 6.40 -1.74 -0.56
CA VAL A 73 6.32 -3.00 0.23
C VAL A 73 5.37 -2.86 1.43
N PRO A 74 5.60 -1.93 2.39
CA PRO A 74 4.68 -1.77 3.51
C PRO A 74 3.32 -1.21 3.09
N SER A 75 3.27 -0.37 2.05
CA SER A 75 2.00 0.23 1.58
C SER A 75 1.05 -0.82 1.02
N PHE A 76 1.53 -1.80 0.25
CA PHE A 76 0.68 -2.90 -0.23
C PHE A 76 0.20 -3.80 0.91
N ALA A 77 1.08 -4.11 1.88
CA ALA A 77 0.68 -4.86 3.07
C ALA A 77 -0.42 -4.12 3.86
N LEU A 78 -0.24 -2.82 4.09
CA LEU A 78 -1.25 -1.97 4.73
C LEU A 78 -2.57 -1.94 3.96
N MET A 79 -2.54 -1.83 2.63
CA MET A 79 -3.76 -1.87 1.81
C MET A 79 -4.55 -3.15 2.06
N LYS A 80 -3.90 -4.31 2.00
CA LYS A 80 -4.54 -5.62 2.23
C LYS A 80 -5.06 -5.77 3.65
N THR A 81 -4.26 -5.39 4.65
CA THR A 81 -4.67 -5.42 6.06
C THR A 81 -5.89 -4.53 6.31
N LEU A 82 -5.87 -3.28 5.83
CA LEU A 82 -6.97 -2.34 6.04
C LEU A 82 -8.23 -2.76 5.26
N SER A 83 -8.10 -3.27 4.04
CA SER A 83 -9.21 -3.88 3.30
C SER A 83 -9.90 -4.98 4.11
N GLY A 84 -9.14 -5.86 4.76
CA GLY A 84 -9.71 -6.88 5.64
C GLY A 84 -10.37 -6.32 6.91
N VAL A 85 -9.78 -5.30 7.54
CA VAL A 85 -10.33 -4.66 8.75
C VAL A 85 -11.65 -3.95 8.50
N PHE A 86 -11.80 -3.34 7.31
CA PHE A 86 -12.97 -2.53 6.96
C PHE A 86 -13.95 -3.21 6.02
N ASP A 87 -13.70 -4.47 5.66
CA ASP A 87 -14.47 -5.22 4.65
C ASP A 87 -14.63 -4.42 3.34
N PHE A 88 -13.52 -3.82 2.89
CA PHE A 88 -13.49 -2.96 1.72
C PHE A 88 -12.71 -3.62 0.57
N ASP A 89 -13.39 -3.82 -0.55
CA ASP A 89 -12.85 -4.40 -1.78
C ASP A 89 -12.10 -3.34 -2.61
N LEU A 90 -10.83 -3.08 -2.23
CA LEU A 90 -9.97 -2.10 -2.86
C LEU A 90 -9.57 -2.53 -4.28
N LYS A 91 -10.04 -1.79 -5.29
CA LYS A 91 -9.76 -2.07 -6.70
C LYS A 91 -8.34 -1.67 -7.10
N MET A 92 -7.44 -2.66 -7.07
CA MET A 92 -6.08 -2.52 -7.56
C MET A 92 -6.01 -2.72 -9.09
N PRO A 93 -5.44 -1.78 -9.86
CA PRO A 93 -5.13 -1.99 -11.27
C PRO A 93 -4.20 -3.20 -11.47
N GLN A 94 -4.50 -4.07 -12.45
CA GLN A 94 -3.81 -5.35 -12.63
C GLN A 94 -2.27 -5.22 -12.66
N LYS A 95 -1.72 -4.25 -13.39
CA LYS A 95 -0.27 -4.06 -13.45
C LYS A 95 0.39 -3.67 -12.13
N LEU A 96 -0.36 -3.07 -11.19
CA LEU A 96 0.13 -2.79 -9.84
C LEU A 96 0.07 -4.05 -8.97
N ALA A 97 -0.90 -4.94 -9.20
CA ALA A 97 -0.94 -6.26 -8.57
C ALA A 97 0.20 -7.16 -9.07
N ASP A 98 0.47 -7.16 -10.37
CA ASP A 98 1.61 -7.87 -10.96
C ASP A 98 2.95 -7.36 -10.40
N TYR A 99 3.06 -6.04 -10.25
CA TYR A 99 4.20 -5.39 -9.60
C TYR A 99 4.33 -5.77 -8.12
N GLU A 100 3.25 -5.76 -7.34
CA GLU A 100 3.27 -6.21 -5.95
C GLU A 100 3.78 -7.66 -5.85
N SER A 101 3.27 -8.54 -6.71
CA SER A 101 3.68 -9.96 -6.76
C SER A 101 5.17 -10.08 -7.04
N ALA A 102 5.69 -9.38 -8.05
CA ALA A 102 7.12 -9.37 -8.36
C ALA A 102 7.97 -8.78 -7.22
N LEU A 103 7.54 -7.66 -6.65
CA LEU A 103 8.25 -6.97 -5.58
C LEU A 103 8.37 -7.83 -4.32
N THR A 104 7.28 -8.46 -3.90
CA THR A 104 7.24 -9.28 -2.68
C THR A 104 7.92 -10.64 -2.87
N ALA A 105 8.00 -11.14 -4.10
CA ALA A 105 8.79 -12.33 -4.44
C ALA A 105 10.31 -12.07 -4.52
N HIS A 106 10.74 -10.81 -4.58
CA HIS A 106 12.17 -10.48 -4.66
C HIS A 106 12.91 -10.98 -3.40
N PRO A 107 14.07 -11.68 -3.54
CA PRO A 107 14.78 -12.29 -2.40
C PRO A 107 15.09 -11.32 -1.25
N SER A 108 15.51 -10.09 -1.58
CA SER A 108 15.79 -9.04 -0.59
C SER A 108 14.55 -8.44 0.08
N VAL A 109 13.34 -8.78 -0.36
CA VAL A 109 12.07 -8.22 0.15
C VAL A 109 11.26 -9.27 0.88
N ALA A 110 11.24 -10.52 0.41
CA ALA A 110 10.35 -11.57 0.90
C ALA A 110 10.34 -11.70 2.43
N ALA A 111 11.51 -11.82 3.07
CA ALA A 111 11.62 -11.94 4.53
C ALA A 111 11.08 -10.70 5.27
N HIS A 112 11.35 -9.50 4.74
CA HIS A 112 10.83 -8.25 5.31
C HIS A 112 9.32 -8.14 5.14
N ASN A 113 8.78 -8.54 3.99
CA ASN A 113 7.35 -8.55 3.73
C ASN A 113 6.62 -9.45 4.72
N THR A 114 7.10 -10.68 4.96
CA THR A 114 6.55 -11.59 5.98
C THR A 114 6.58 -10.96 7.37
N ALA A 115 7.70 -10.35 7.76
CA ALA A 115 7.82 -9.67 9.06
C ALA A 115 6.85 -8.48 9.19
N TYR A 116 6.61 -7.74 8.11
CA TYR A 116 5.63 -6.65 8.07
C TYR A 116 4.21 -7.16 8.32
N TYR A 117 3.78 -8.23 7.65
CA TYR A 117 2.44 -8.81 7.90
C TYR A 117 2.26 -9.25 9.35
N ALA A 118 3.25 -9.94 9.93
CA ALA A 118 3.19 -10.33 11.34
C ALA A 118 3.06 -9.12 12.29
N ALA A 119 3.79 -8.04 12.01
CA ALA A 119 3.69 -6.81 12.78
C ALA A 119 2.33 -6.12 12.62
N LEU A 120 1.77 -6.10 11.41
CA LEU A 120 0.45 -5.53 11.14
C LEU A 120 -0.67 -6.34 11.78
N GLU A 121 -0.60 -7.67 11.76
CA GLU A 121 -1.53 -8.55 12.44
C GLU A 121 -1.52 -8.33 13.96
N ALA A 122 -0.33 -8.26 14.56
CA ALA A 122 -0.18 -7.96 15.98
C ALA A 122 -0.70 -6.56 16.33
N TRP A 123 -0.44 -5.57 15.48
CA TRP A 123 -0.95 -4.22 15.64
C TRP A 123 -2.49 -4.19 15.55
N VAL A 124 -3.09 -4.83 14.56
CA VAL A 124 -4.56 -4.91 14.43
C VAL A 124 -5.14 -5.61 15.66
N ALA A 125 -4.62 -6.77 16.07
CA ALA A 125 -5.08 -7.46 17.27
C ALA A 125 -5.07 -6.56 18.52
N SER A 126 -4.03 -5.73 18.68
CA SER A 126 -3.93 -4.77 19.80
C SER A 126 -5.01 -3.67 19.79
N LYS A 127 -5.67 -3.42 18.65
CA LYS A 127 -6.77 -2.45 18.51
C LYS A 127 -8.15 -3.03 18.78
N PHE A 128 -8.27 -4.36 18.82
CA PHE A 128 -9.51 -5.07 19.12
C PHE A 128 -9.51 -5.73 20.51
N ALA A 129 -8.36 -5.70 21.19
CA ALA A 129 -8.20 -6.15 22.57
C ALA A 129 -8.79 -5.16 23.59
#